data_AF-A0AAP0MZZ5-F1
#
_entry.id   AF-A0AAP0MZZ5-F1
#
_cell.length_a   1.000
_cell.length_b   1.000
_cell.length_c   1.000
_cell.angle_alpha   90.00
_cell.angle_beta   90.00
_cell.angle_gamma   90.00
#
_symmetry.space_group_name_H-M   'P 1'
#
loop_
_entity.id
_entity.type
_entity.pdbx_description
1 polymer ?
#
loop_
_entity_poly.entity_id
_entity_poly.type
_entity_poly.pdbx_seq_one_letter_code
_entity_poly.pdbx_strand_id
1 'polypeptide(L)'
;MGRGKFKGKPTGQRQFSTPEDILAGTSRRPRTFKREQAEHVEEVSEDEAAGEESGEESGEELEEKSERRKGTQGLIEINNPNLVKAKNLKAKDVDFGKTTELSRREREELEKQRAHERYMQLQEQGKTEKARLDLERLALIRQQRAEAAKKREEEKAGNVLRSSFTGFDVFEDMYYFQLINIYSLVSAKEQKKAEARK
;
A
#
# COMPACT_ATOMS: atom_id res chain seq x y z
N MET A 1 -28.41 31.36 6.30
CA MET A 1 -27.78 30.15 6.87
C MET A 1 -26.46 30.55 7.54
N GLY A 2 -26.36 30.47 8.86
CA GLY A 2 -25.18 30.91 9.60
C GLY A 2 -24.04 29.91 9.44
N ARG A 3 -22.96 30.27 8.73
CA ARG A 3 -21.74 29.47 8.66
C ARG A 3 -20.87 29.79 9.87
N GLY A 4 -20.76 28.85 10.81
CA GLY A 4 -19.95 28.99 12.02
C GLY A 4 -18.47 29.20 11.72
N LYS A 5 -17.78 29.99 12.57
CA LYS A 5 -16.33 30.24 12.48
C LYS A 5 -15.56 28.94 12.73
N PHE A 6 -14.86 28.46 11.71
CA PHE A 6 -13.97 27.29 11.77
C PHE A 6 -12.79 27.58 12.71
N LYS A 7 -12.65 26.80 13.79
CA LYS A 7 -11.50 26.87 14.70
C LYS A 7 -10.31 26.16 14.05
N GLY A 8 -9.40 26.92 13.47
CA GLY A 8 -8.20 26.43 12.77
C GLY A 8 -7.09 25.85 13.66
N LYS A 9 -7.43 25.16 14.77
CA LYS A 9 -6.39 24.36 15.44
C LYS A 9 -6.19 23.09 14.61
N PRO A 10 -4.94 22.72 14.26
CA PRO A 10 -4.69 21.43 13.64
C PRO A 10 -5.16 20.37 14.63
N THR A 11 -6.26 19.70 14.30
CA THR A 11 -6.70 18.49 15.01
C THR A 11 -5.47 17.60 15.11
N GLY A 12 -5.00 17.39 16.34
CA GLY A 12 -3.74 16.68 16.60
C GLY A 12 -3.63 15.44 15.75
N GLN A 13 -2.46 15.23 15.13
CA GLN A 13 -2.24 14.10 14.24
C GLN A 13 -2.66 12.81 14.93
N ARG A 14 -3.68 12.15 14.37
CA ARG A 14 -4.13 10.85 14.85
C ARG A 14 -3.10 9.82 14.39
N GLN A 15 -2.32 9.31 15.34
CA GLN A 15 -1.40 8.21 15.10
C GLN A 15 -2.23 6.92 15.12
N PHE A 16 -2.43 6.31 13.96
CA PHE A 16 -3.02 4.99 13.85
C PHE A 16 -1.90 3.96 13.97
N SER A 17 -2.12 2.88 14.74
CA SER A 17 -1.16 1.77 14.79
C SER A 17 -1.08 1.13 13.41
N THR A 18 0.13 0.99 12.90
CA THR A 18 0.39 0.23 11.66
C THR A 18 0.27 -1.28 11.93
N PRO A 19 0.05 -2.12 10.90
CA PRO A 19 0.05 -3.57 11.08
C PRO A 19 1.36 -4.09 11.67
N GLU A 20 2.50 -3.49 11.31
CA GLU A 20 3.81 -3.82 11.88
C GLU A 20 3.88 -3.50 13.39
N ASP A 21 3.30 -2.37 13.84
CA ASP A 21 3.24 -2.01 15.27
C ASP A 21 2.33 -2.94 16.10
N ILE A 22 1.33 -3.53 15.45
CA ILE A 22 0.42 -4.50 16.09
C ILE A 22 1.16 -5.83 16.30
N LEU A 23 1.91 -6.29 15.30
CA LEU A 23 2.76 -7.49 15.37
C LEU A 23 3.90 -7.32 16.38
N ALA A 24 4.55 -6.16 16.39
CA ALA A 24 5.62 -5.83 17.34
C ALA A 24 5.14 -5.61 18.79
N GLY A 25 3.82 -5.61 19.02
CA GLY A 25 3.24 -5.39 20.35
C GLY A 25 3.46 -3.99 20.95
N THR A 26 4.02 -3.05 20.17
CA THR A 26 4.26 -1.65 20.52
C THR A 26 3.03 -0.76 20.27
N SER A 27 1.92 -1.35 19.81
CA SER A 27 0.68 -0.63 19.58
C SER A 27 0.24 0.20 20.79
N ARG A 28 -0.23 1.43 20.54
CA ARG A 28 -0.71 2.36 21.58
C ARG A 28 -2.06 1.94 22.19
N ARG A 29 -2.54 0.72 21.91
CA ARG A 29 -3.82 0.21 22.40
C ARG A 29 -3.65 -0.22 23.87
N PRO A 30 -4.50 0.25 24.80
CA PRO A 30 -4.41 -0.14 26.19
C PRO A 30 -4.60 -1.66 26.35
N ARG A 31 -3.67 -2.30 27.07
CA ARG A 31 -3.68 -3.76 27.34
C ARG A 31 -4.96 -4.27 28.00
N THR A 32 -5.72 -3.40 28.66
CA THR A 32 -7.01 -3.70 29.32
C THR A 32 -8.18 -3.84 28.35
N PHE A 33 -8.03 -3.42 27.09
CA PHE A 33 -9.05 -3.64 26.04
C PHE A 33 -8.84 -4.99 25.32
N LYS A 34 -8.07 -5.92 25.91
CA LYS A 34 -8.15 -7.33 25.55
C LYS A 34 -9.45 -7.88 26.15
N ARG A 35 -10.53 -7.87 25.39
CA ARG A 35 -11.79 -8.49 25.81
C ARG A 35 -12.45 -9.21 24.63
N GLU A 36 -12.37 -10.53 24.71
CA GLU A 36 -13.48 -11.48 24.51
C GLU A 36 -14.47 -11.12 23.38
N GLN A 37 -14.17 -11.53 22.15
CA GLN A 37 -15.12 -11.98 21.11
C GLN A 37 -14.45 -11.92 19.74
N ALA A 38 -13.87 -13.05 19.33
CA ALA A 38 -13.80 -13.50 17.94
C ALA A 38 -13.32 -14.96 17.91
N GLU A 39 -13.96 -15.82 18.71
CA GLU A 39 -13.94 -17.26 18.52
C GLU A 39 -15.18 -17.59 17.67
N HIS A 40 -15.08 -17.51 16.34
CA HIS A 40 -15.85 -18.36 15.43
C HIS A 40 -15.30 -18.25 13.99
N VAL A 41 -14.96 -19.42 13.43
CA VAL A 41 -14.64 -19.77 12.03
C VAL A 41 -13.19 -19.43 11.61
N GLU A 42 -12.23 -20.34 11.83
CA GLU A 42 -11.68 -21.31 10.84
C GLU A 42 -10.93 -20.60 9.69
N GLU A 43 -9.65 -20.83 9.34
CA GLU A 43 -8.73 -21.96 9.49
C GLU A 43 -7.25 -21.50 9.28
N VAL A 44 -6.35 -22.02 10.13
CA VAL A 44 -4.96 -22.51 9.91
C VAL A 44 -3.96 -21.72 9.04
N SER A 45 -2.89 -21.23 9.68
CA SER A 45 -1.48 -21.48 9.26
C SER A 45 -0.50 -21.07 10.38
N GLU A 46 0.28 -22.07 10.82
CA GLU A 46 1.72 -22.06 11.17
C GLU A 46 2.27 -20.81 11.89
N ASP A 47 2.60 -20.86 13.18
CA ASP A 47 3.73 -21.54 13.83
C ASP A 47 4.80 -20.52 14.26
N GLU A 48 5.25 -20.75 15.49
CA GLU A 48 6.55 -20.41 16.08
C GLU A 48 6.83 -19.13 16.89
N ALA A 49 7.44 -19.46 18.04
CA ALA A 49 8.46 -18.75 18.81
C ALA A 49 8.06 -17.59 19.75
N ALA A 50 8.01 -17.89 21.06
CA ALA A 50 9.18 -17.73 21.96
C ALA A 50 8.75 -17.41 23.40
N GLY A 51 9.32 -18.13 24.38
CA GLY A 51 9.23 -17.75 25.79
C GLY A 51 9.59 -18.86 26.76
N GLU A 52 10.89 -19.12 26.88
CA GLU A 52 11.57 -20.06 27.78
C GLU A 52 11.10 -20.01 29.24
N GLU A 53 11.02 -21.17 29.89
CA GLU A 53 11.54 -21.33 31.25
C GLU A 53 12.17 -22.72 31.43
N SER A 54 13.46 -22.67 31.76
CA SER A 54 14.40 -23.76 31.97
C SER A 54 14.33 -24.26 33.42
N GLY A 55 14.46 -25.58 33.62
CA GLY A 55 14.68 -26.20 34.93
C GLY A 55 14.76 -27.73 34.85
N GLU A 56 16.01 -28.26 34.81
CA GLU A 56 16.57 -29.41 35.55
C GLU A 56 15.59 -30.43 36.22
N GLU A 57 15.76 -31.75 36.29
CA GLU A 57 16.89 -32.68 36.16
C GLU A 57 16.32 -34.12 36.19
N SER A 58 16.98 -35.06 35.49
CA SER A 58 17.22 -36.47 35.84
C SER A 58 16.08 -37.45 36.25
N GLY A 59 16.07 -38.62 35.61
CA GLY A 59 15.61 -39.87 36.20
C GLY A 59 14.89 -40.83 35.26
N GLU A 60 15.63 -41.70 34.58
CA GLU A 60 15.08 -42.94 34.00
C GLU A 60 14.45 -43.80 35.12
N GLU A 61 13.15 -44.08 35.04
CA GLU A 61 12.64 -45.38 35.48
C GLU A 61 11.29 -45.69 34.81
N LEU A 62 11.26 -46.84 34.14
CA LEU A 62 10.08 -47.52 33.61
C LEU A 62 9.10 -47.81 34.75
N GLU A 63 8.10 -46.96 34.94
CA GLU A 63 6.86 -47.37 35.58
C GLU A 63 5.67 -46.72 34.89
N GLU A 64 4.70 -47.57 34.61
CA GLU A 64 3.41 -47.34 33.97
C GLU A 64 2.55 -46.33 34.77
N LYS A 65 3.01 -45.08 34.86
CA LYS A 65 2.27 -44.00 35.49
C LYS A 65 1.23 -43.50 34.51
N SER A 66 0.02 -44.02 34.70
CA SER A 66 -1.22 -43.36 34.30
C SER A 66 -1.05 -41.84 34.39
N GLU A 67 -1.04 -41.18 33.23
CA GLU A 67 -1.16 -39.73 33.14
C GLU A 67 -2.32 -39.32 34.04
N ARG A 68 -2.05 -38.45 35.02
CA ARG A 68 -2.99 -38.10 36.10
C ARG A 68 -4.29 -37.59 35.50
N ARG A 69 -5.25 -38.50 35.27
CA ARG A 69 -6.57 -38.15 34.74
C ARG A 69 -7.29 -37.35 35.80
N LYS A 70 -7.85 -36.21 35.40
CA LYS A 70 -8.48 -35.27 36.33
C LYS A 70 -9.74 -35.92 36.91
N GLY A 71 -9.85 -35.91 38.24
CA GLY A 71 -11.04 -36.37 38.97
C GLY A 71 -11.24 -37.89 38.96
N THR A 72 -12.49 -38.34 38.86
CA THR A 72 -12.89 -39.76 38.96
C THR A 72 -12.65 -40.57 37.68
N GLN A 73 -12.09 -39.97 36.63
CA GLN A 73 -11.85 -40.58 35.33
C GLN A 73 -10.85 -41.76 35.37
N GLY A 74 -10.06 -41.88 36.43
CA GLY A 74 -9.17 -43.03 36.66
C GLY A 74 -9.85 -44.21 37.37
N LEU A 75 -11.01 -43.99 38.01
CA LEU A 75 -11.72 -45.01 38.80
C LEU A 75 -12.75 -45.80 37.96
N ILE A 76 -13.13 -45.28 36.80
CA ILE A 76 -14.10 -45.92 35.90
C ILE A 76 -13.33 -46.65 34.79
N GLU A 77 -13.46 -47.97 34.76
CA GLU A 77 -12.90 -48.81 33.69
C GLU A 77 -13.65 -48.56 32.38
N ILE A 78 -13.00 -47.87 31.43
CA ILE A 78 -13.58 -47.62 30.10
C ILE A 78 -13.46 -48.90 29.25
N ASN A 79 -14.42 -49.81 29.39
CA ASN A 79 -14.59 -50.98 28.51
C ASN A 79 -15.37 -50.62 27.23
N ASN A 80 -14.82 -49.70 26.43
CA ASN A 80 -15.38 -49.39 25.13
C ASN A 80 -14.68 -50.26 24.06
N PRO A 81 -15.36 -51.25 23.46
CA PRO A 81 -14.77 -52.13 22.45
C PRO A 81 -14.35 -51.40 21.16
N ASN A 82 -14.85 -50.17 20.94
CA ASN A 82 -14.45 -49.30 19.83
C ASN A 82 -13.38 -48.27 20.22
N LEU A 83 -12.79 -48.37 21.42
CA LEU A 83 -11.69 -47.50 21.82
C LEU A 83 -10.41 -47.94 21.11
N VAL A 84 -10.26 -47.48 19.87
CA VAL A 84 -9.05 -47.70 19.08
C VAL A 84 -7.90 -46.92 19.73
N LYS A 85 -7.00 -47.63 20.40
CA LYS A 85 -5.75 -47.05 20.92
C LYS A 85 -4.94 -46.52 19.74
N ALA A 86 -4.52 -45.25 19.80
CA ALA A 86 -3.67 -44.68 18.76
C ALA A 86 -2.37 -45.51 18.67
N LYS A 87 -2.12 -46.08 17.49
CA LYS A 87 -0.85 -46.78 17.19
C LYS A 87 0.12 -45.75 16.63
N ASN A 88 1.29 -45.62 17.26
CA ASN A 88 2.37 -44.77 16.77
C ASN A 88 2.95 -45.38 15.48
N LEU A 89 2.45 -44.95 14.33
CA LEU A 89 3.01 -45.31 13.03
C LEU A 89 4.29 -44.52 12.78
N LYS A 90 5.34 -45.21 12.33
CA LYS A 90 6.63 -44.59 12.03
C LYS A 90 6.54 -43.98 10.62
N ALA A 91 7.15 -42.81 10.43
CA ALA A 91 7.15 -42.07 9.17
C ALA A 91 7.67 -42.85 7.95
N LYS A 92 8.36 -43.98 8.15
CA LYS A 92 8.89 -44.84 7.10
C LYS A 92 7.85 -45.78 6.46
N ASP A 93 6.72 -46.01 7.13
CA ASP A 93 5.68 -46.95 6.68
C ASP A 93 4.49 -46.24 6.00
N VAL A 94 4.62 -44.94 5.71
CA VAL A 94 3.60 -44.15 5.02
C VAL A 94 3.81 -44.24 3.51
N ASP A 95 2.99 -45.04 2.84
CA ASP A 95 2.92 -45.14 1.37
C ASP A 95 2.36 -43.84 0.75
N PHE A 96 3.21 -42.92 0.29
CA PHE A 96 2.81 -41.72 -0.46
C PHE A 96 2.25 -42.01 -1.88
N GLY A 97 2.37 -43.26 -2.36
CA GLY A 97 1.98 -43.67 -3.72
C GLY A 97 0.49 -44.02 -3.87
N LYS A 98 -0.25 -44.19 -2.77
CA LYS A 98 -1.70 -44.32 -2.81
C LYS A 98 -2.24 -42.90 -2.71
N THR A 99 -2.66 -42.33 -3.84
CA THR A 99 -3.47 -41.12 -3.82
C THR A 99 -4.68 -41.43 -2.96
N THR A 100 -4.64 -41.00 -1.70
CA THR A 100 -5.82 -40.95 -0.85
C THR A 100 -6.82 -40.17 -1.66
N GLU A 101 -7.88 -40.84 -2.12
CA GLU A 101 -8.93 -40.20 -2.87
C GLU A 101 -9.44 -39.07 -1.98
N LEU A 102 -8.99 -37.84 -2.27
CA LEU A 102 -9.31 -36.66 -1.48
C LEU A 102 -10.80 -36.73 -1.17
N SER A 103 -11.12 -36.64 0.12
CA SER A 103 -12.49 -36.71 0.60
C SER A 103 -13.34 -35.77 -0.24
N ARG A 104 -14.61 -36.12 -0.52
CA ARG A 104 -15.50 -35.25 -1.34
C ARG A 104 -15.45 -33.78 -0.88
N ARG A 105 -15.29 -33.57 0.43
CA ARG A 105 -15.10 -32.25 1.06
C ARG A 105 -13.81 -31.56 0.63
N GLU A 106 -12.68 -32.25 0.71
CA GLU A 106 -11.35 -31.73 0.34
C GLU A 106 -11.26 -31.38 -1.15
N ARG A 107 -11.96 -32.14 -2.02
CA ARG A 107 -12.04 -31.83 -3.46
C ARG A 107 -12.79 -30.53 -3.72
N GLU A 108 -13.92 -30.34 -3.04
CA GLU A 108 -14.73 -29.12 -3.17
C GLU A 108 -14.00 -27.89 -2.60
N GLU A 109 -13.27 -28.06 -1.50
CA GLU A 109 -12.45 -26.99 -0.90
C GLU A 109 -11.29 -26.57 -1.82
N LEU A 110 -10.57 -27.53 -2.39
CA LEU A 110 -9.51 -27.24 -3.37
C LEU A 110 -10.05 -26.61 -4.65
N GLU A 111 -11.22 -27.03 -5.13
CA GLU A 111 -11.85 -26.42 -6.29
C GLU A 111 -12.30 -24.98 -6.00
N LYS A 112 -12.82 -24.73 -4.80
CA LYS A 112 -13.18 -23.38 -4.34
C LYS A 112 -11.94 -22.48 -4.23
N GLN A 113 -10.84 -22.99 -3.68
CA GLN A 113 -9.56 -22.28 -3.62
C GLN A 113 -9.04 -21.96 -5.02
N ARG A 114 -9.00 -22.95 -5.93
CA ARG A 114 -8.58 -22.75 -7.33
C ARG A 114 -9.47 -21.77 -8.08
N ALA A 115 -10.78 -21.80 -7.85
CA ALA A 115 -11.72 -20.85 -8.45
C ALA A 115 -11.48 -19.42 -7.95
N HIS A 116 -11.21 -19.26 -6.64
CA HIS A 116 -10.86 -17.97 -6.05
C HIS A 116 -9.52 -17.44 -6.61
N GLU A 117 -8.48 -18.27 -6.64
CA GLU A 117 -7.19 -17.92 -7.24
C GLU A 117 -7.33 -17.51 -8.70
N ARG A 118 -8.09 -18.26 -9.48
CA ARG A 118 -8.36 -17.93 -10.89
C ARG A 118 -9.10 -16.59 -11.02
N TYR A 119 -10.05 -16.31 -10.14
CA TYR A 119 -10.75 -15.03 -10.13
C TYR A 119 -9.78 -13.88 -9.81
N MET A 120 -8.93 -14.05 -8.81
CA MET A 120 -7.90 -13.06 -8.45
C MET A 120 -6.92 -12.83 -9.60
N GLN A 121 -6.41 -13.89 -10.22
CA GLN A 121 -5.54 -13.80 -11.40
C GLN A 121 -6.22 -13.09 -12.58
N LEU A 122 -7.50 -13.36 -12.85
CA LEU A 122 -8.25 -12.69 -13.92
C LEU A 122 -8.44 -11.19 -13.63
N GLN A 123 -8.58 -10.84 -12.35
CA GLN A 123 -8.69 -9.45 -11.92
C GLN A 123 -7.36 -8.71 -12.05
N GLU A 124 -6.26 -9.34 -11.64
CA GLU A 124 -4.90 -8.81 -11.84
C GLU A 124 -4.56 -8.64 -13.33
N GLN A 125 -4.98 -9.60 -14.16
CA GLN A 125 -4.82 -9.53 -15.62
C GLN A 125 -5.73 -8.47 -16.27
N GLY A 126 -6.62 -7.82 -15.52
CA GLY A 126 -7.53 -6.83 -16.09
C GLY A 126 -8.63 -7.42 -16.97
N LYS A 127 -8.89 -8.74 -16.89
CA LYS A 127 -9.86 -9.43 -17.75
C LYS A 127 -11.28 -9.38 -17.21
N THR A 128 -11.46 -9.13 -15.91
CA THR A 128 -12.79 -8.90 -15.32
C THR A 128 -13.33 -7.53 -15.73
N GLU A 129 -14.64 -7.41 -15.89
CA GLU A 129 -15.28 -6.14 -16.31
C GLU A 129 -14.93 -4.99 -15.36
N LYS A 130 -14.90 -5.27 -14.05
CA LYS A 130 -14.50 -4.30 -13.02
C LYS A 130 -13.06 -3.80 -13.24
N ALA A 131 -12.11 -4.71 -13.48
CA ALA A 131 -10.73 -4.34 -13.69
C ALA A 131 -10.51 -3.57 -15.01
N ARG A 132 -11.28 -3.90 -16.06
CA ARG A 132 -11.27 -3.10 -17.31
C ARG A 132 -11.72 -1.67 -17.06
N LEU A 133 -12.84 -1.48 -16.38
CA LEU A 133 -13.35 -0.14 -16.04
C LEU A 133 -12.36 0.66 -15.18
N ASP A 134 -11.71 0.00 -14.21
CA ASP A 134 -10.69 0.65 -13.38
C ASP A 134 -9.45 1.04 -14.22
N LEU A 135 -9.00 0.18 -15.13
CA LEU A 135 -7.91 0.50 -16.05
C LEU A 135 -8.27 1.65 -17.01
N GLU A 136 -9.48 1.66 -17.55
CA GLU A 136 -9.99 2.75 -18.39
C GLU A 136 -10.04 4.08 -17.62
N ARG A 137 -10.54 4.05 -16.39
CA ARG A 137 -10.56 5.21 -15.49
C ARG A 137 -9.13 5.71 -15.22
N LEU A 138 -8.20 4.81 -14.94
CA LEU A 138 -6.79 5.17 -14.73
C LEU A 138 -6.14 5.73 -16.00
N ALA A 139 -6.47 5.20 -17.18
CA ALA A 139 -6.00 5.71 -18.46
C ALA A 139 -6.49 7.15 -18.71
N LEU A 140 -7.77 7.44 -18.45
CA LEU A 140 -8.32 8.79 -18.54
C LEU A 140 -7.61 9.77 -17.60
N ILE A 141 -7.33 9.37 -16.36
CA ILE A 141 -6.58 10.22 -15.41
C ILE A 141 -5.15 10.47 -15.90
N ARG A 142 -4.47 9.44 -16.45
CA ARG A 142 -3.13 9.59 -17.02
C ARG A 142 -3.14 10.55 -18.21
N GLN A 143 -4.14 10.46 -19.09
CA GLN A 143 -4.33 11.37 -20.21
C GLN A 143 -4.55 12.80 -19.73
N GLN A 144 -5.48 13.03 -18.79
CA GLN A 144 -5.72 14.36 -18.22
C GLN A 144 -4.47 14.96 -17.56
N ARG A 145 -3.67 14.14 -16.88
CA ARG A 145 -2.40 14.59 -16.29
C ARG A 145 -1.36 14.94 -17.35
N ALA A 146 -1.24 14.12 -18.40
CA ALA A 146 -0.33 14.37 -19.50
C ALA A 146 -0.74 15.63 -20.29
N GLU A 147 -2.03 15.80 -20.58
CA GLU A 147 -2.56 17.00 -21.23
C GLU A 147 -2.38 18.25 -20.37
N ALA A 148 -2.63 18.17 -19.05
CA ALA A 148 -2.38 19.28 -18.14
C ALA A 148 -0.88 19.62 -18.03
N ALA A 149 0.01 18.62 -18.08
CA ALA A 149 1.45 18.84 -18.11
C ALA A 149 1.87 19.54 -19.41
N LYS A 150 1.41 19.03 -20.56
CA LYS A 150 1.64 19.64 -21.88
C LYS A 150 1.12 21.07 -21.96
N LYS A 151 -0.12 21.33 -21.53
CA LYS A 151 -0.68 22.69 -21.47
C LYS A 151 0.13 23.62 -20.58
N ARG A 152 0.60 23.15 -19.41
CA ARG A 152 1.50 23.97 -18.57
C ARG A 152 2.84 24.23 -19.22
N GLU A 153 3.39 23.29 -19.98
CA GLU A 153 4.65 23.47 -20.72
C GLU A 153 4.47 24.47 -21.86
N GLU A 154 3.38 24.36 -22.62
CA GLU A 154 3.01 25.30 -23.69
C GLU A 154 2.73 26.71 -23.14
N GLU A 155 2.00 26.84 -22.02
CA GLU A 155 1.78 28.12 -21.36
C GLU A 155 3.08 28.71 -20.80
N LYS A 156 3.97 27.88 -20.24
CA LYS A 156 5.29 28.34 -19.78
C LYS A 156 6.15 28.78 -20.95
N ALA A 157 6.21 28.01 -22.03
CA ALA A 157 6.95 28.35 -23.23
C ALA A 157 6.37 29.61 -23.89
N GLY A 158 5.05 29.71 -24.01
CA GLY A 158 4.35 30.87 -24.54
C GLY A 158 4.51 32.10 -23.66
N ASN A 159 4.52 31.96 -22.34
CA ASN A 159 4.74 33.07 -21.41
C ASN A 159 6.22 33.50 -21.40
N VAL A 160 7.17 32.57 -21.53
CA VAL A 160 8.60 32.89 -21.72
C VAL A 160 8.80 33.61 -23.05
N LEU A 161 8.26 33.09 -24.15
CA LEU A 161 8.34 33.73 -25.47
C LEU A 161 7.67 35.11 -25.48
N ARG A 162 6.49 35.23 -24.87
CA ARG A 162 5.81 36.51 -24.72
C ARG A 162 6.62 37.49 -23.87
N SER A 163 7.22 37.03 -22.77
CA SER A 163 8.08 37.87 -21.93
C SER A 163 9.36 38.30 -22.63
N SER A 164 9.99 37.42 -23.42
CA SER A 164 11.17 37.75 -24.23
C SER A 164 10.81 38.66 -25.39
N PHE A 165 9.65 38.48 -26.02
CA PHE A 165 9.16 39.33 -27.10
C PHE A 165 8.90 40.75 -26.60
N THR A 166 8.17 40.90 -25.48
CA THR A 166 7.91 42.23 -24.89
C THR A 166 9.16 42.92 -24.34
N GLY A 167 10.17 42.16 -23.90
CA GLY A 167 11.42 42.73 -23.40
C GLY A 167 12.36 43.21 -24.50
N PHE A 168 12.34 42.52 -25.66
CA PHE A 168 13.19 42.86 -26.81
C PHE A 168 12.61 44.04 -27.60
N ASP A 169 11.30 44.06 -27.85
CA ASP A 169 10.62 45.15 -28.57
C ASP A 169 10.76 46.50 -27.84
N VAL A 170 10.58 46.53 -26.52
CA VAL A 170 10.74 47.77 -25.73
C VAL A 170 12.19 48.27 -25.74
N PHE A 171 13.17 47.38 -25.83
CA PHE A 171 14.58 47.76 -25.87
C PHE A 171 14.99 48.28 -27.25
N GLU A 172 14.55 47.61 -28.33
CA GLU A 172 14.78 48.08 -29.71
C GLU A 172 14.06 49.41 -29.99
N ASP A 173 12.81 49.57 -29.53
CA ASP A 173 12.05 50.82 -29.70
C ASP A 173 12.73 52.00 -28.98
N MET A 174 13.25 51.78 -27.76
CA MET A 174 14.01 52.81 -27.06
C MET A 174 15.33 53.14 -27.77
N TYR A 175 16.03 52.14 -28.31
CA TYR A 175 17.30 52.35 -29.02
C TYR A 175 17.09 53.09 -30.35
N TYR A 176 16.03 52.75 -31.08
CA TYR A 176 15.65 53.45 -32.31
C TYR A 176 15.27 54.91 -32.02
N PHE A 177 14.54 55.18 -30.94
CA PHE A 177 14.18 56.55 -30.55
C PHE A 177 15.40 57.39 -30.14
N GLN A 178 16.38 56.78 -29.46
CA GLN A 178 17.65 57.46 -29.14
C GLN A 178 18.46 57.76 -30.41
N LEU A 179 18.57 56.81 -31.34
CA LEU A 179 19.29 57.00 -32.61
C LEU A 179 18.67 58.11 -33.46
N ILE A 180 17.34 58.16 -33.57
CA ILE A 180 16.63 59.22 -34.31
C ILE A 180 16.90 60.60 -33.70
N ASN A 181 16.86 60.72 -32.37
CA ASN A 181 17.15 61.98 -31.69
C ASN A 181 18.60 62.43 -31.88
N ILE A 182 19.55 61.51 -31.81
CA ILE A 182 20.96 61.81 -32.08
C ILE A 182 21.14 62.28 -33.52
N TYR A 183 20.53 61.60 -34.49
CA TYR A 183 20.64 61.96 -35.91
C TYR A 183 20.02 63.33 -36.20
N SER A 184 18.88 63.64 -35.58
CA SER A 184 18.24 64.96 -35.65
C SER A 184 19.13 66.06 -35.08
N LEU A 185 19.77 65.83 -33.93
CA LEU A 185 20.67 66.80 -33.31
C LEU A 185 21.94 67.04 -34.12
N VAL A 186 22.50 66.00 -34.73
CA VAL A 186 23.67 66.12 -35.61
C VAL A 186 23.31 66.88 -36.88
N SER A 187 22.19 66.53 -37.53
CA SER A 187 21.69 67.24 -38.71
C SER A 187 21.42 68.73 -38.43
N ALA A 188 20.81 69.06 -37.29
CA ALA A 188 20.59 70.45 -36.88
C ALA A 188 21.89 71.22 -36.61
N LYS A 189 22.93 70.56 -36.08
CA LYS A 189 24.25 71.17 -35.90
C LYS A 189 24.96 71.40 -37.23
N GLU A 190 24.82 70.49 -38.19
CA GLU A 190 25.37 70.64 -39.53
C GLU A 190 24.71 71.78 -40.31
N GLN A 191 23.39 71.92 -40.22
CA GLN A 191 22.65 73.03 -40.83
C GLN A 191 23.11 74.38 -40.25
N LYS A 192 23.20 74.50 -38.91
CA LYS A 192 23.70 75.72 -38.26
C LYS A 192 25.16 76.05 -38.64
N LYS A 193 26.01 75.04 -38.81
CA LYS A 193 27.40 75.21 -39.24
C LYS A 193 27.51 75.63 -40.71
N ALA A 194 26.58 75.19 -41.55
CA ALA A 194 26.51 75.58 -42.96
C ALA A 194 25.98 77.01 -43.13
N GLU A 195 25.02 77.44 -42.31
CA GLU A 195 24.52 78.82 -42.27
C GLU A 195 25.58 79.81 -41.79
N ALA A 196 26.37 79.46 -40.77
CA ALA A 196 27.46 80.30 -40.26
C ALA A 196 28.66 80.44 -41.22
N ARG A 197 28.69 79.69 -42.32
CA ARG A 197 29.74 79.74 -43.36
C ARG A 197 29.32 80.51 -44.62
N LYS A 198 28.08 81.00 -44.68
CA LYS A 198 27.58 81.91 -45.73
C LYS A 198 27.65 83.35 -45.23
#